data_AF-A0A8J5GK91-F1
#
_entry.id   AF-A0A8J5GK91-F1
#
_cell.length_a   1.000
_cell.length_b   1.000
_cell.length_c   1.000
_cell.angle_alpha   90.00
_cell.angle_beta   90.00
_cell.angle_gamma   90.00
#
_symmetry.space_group_name_H-M   'P 1'
#
loop_
_entity.id
_entity.type
_entity.pdbx_description
1 polymer ?
#
loop_
_entity_poly.entity_id
_entity_poly.type
_entity_poly.pdbx_seq_one_letter_code
_entity_poly.pdbx_strand_id
1 'polypeptide(L)'
;MITRGVSSPASAASFSVFVSRGVSSSARFRCATGQTGFFTRLGHLIKEKAKSDVDKLFFGFSKTRESLSVVDELLLYWNLADTNRVLDELEEALLVSDFGPKISFKIVDSLRKDILAGKLKSGSEIKEALKTSVLQLLTSKGSKTELQLGFRKPAVIMIVGVNGGGKTRSLGNHFDLVCSLAHFPFMLSP
;
A
#
# COMPACT_ATOMS: atom_id res chain seq x y z
N MET A 1 67.97 -9.80 2.77
CA MET A 1 68.59 -10.75 3.71
C MET A 1 68.09 -10.38 5.09
N ILE A 2 67.59 -11.37 5.87
CA ILE A 2 66.97 -11.29 7.22
C ILE A 2 65.52 -10.74 7.19
N THR A 3 64.38 -11.45 7.29
CA THR A 3 63.81 -12.63 8.00
C THR A 3 63.17 -12.37 9.37
N ARG A 4 61.90 -12.84 9.49
CA ARG A 4 61.09 -13.20 10.69
C ARG A 4 60.37 -12.05 11.42
N GLY A 5 59.10 -12.14 11.84
CA GLY A 5 58.12 -13.22 11.80
C GLY A 5 56.80 -12.83 12.52
N VAL A 6 55.69 -13.35 11.99
CA VAL A 6 54.52 -13.96 12.67
C VAL A 6 54.01 -13.36 14.01
N SER A 7 52.74 -12.88 14.04
CA SER A 7 51.64 -13.52 14.80
C SER A 7 50.37 -12.63 14.93
N SER A 8 49.27 -13.14 14.38
CA SER A 8 47.86 -12.99 14.82
C SER A 8 47.29 -14.42 14.76
N PRO A 9 46.19 -14.87 15.43
CA PRO A 9 45.16 -14.13 16.18
C PRO A 9 44.81 -14.77 17.56
N ALA A 10 44.07 -14.06 18.42
CA ALA A 10 43.44 -14.59 19.64
C ALA A 10 42.22 -13.71 19.97
N SER A 11 41.08 -14.16 20.49
CA SER A 11 40.58 -15.48 20.87
C SER A 11 39.07 -15.31 21.06
N ALA A 12 38.29 -16.25 20.51
CA ALA A 12 36.88 -16.41 20.79
C ALA A 12 36.71 -17.00 22.20
N ALA A 13 36.00 -16.31 23.08
CA ALA A 13 35.65 -16.82 24.39
C ALA A 13 34.38 -17.69 24.27
N SER A 14 34.60 -18.99 24.13
CA SER A 14 33.61 -20.04 24.38
C SER A 14 33.38 -20.15 25.89
N PHE A 15 32.18 -19.82 26.38
CA PHE A 15 31.81 -20.06 27.77
C PHE A 15 31.15 -21.44 27.89
N SER A 16 31.89 -22.36 28.50
CA SER A 16 31.48 -23.73 28.78
C SER A 16 30.44 -23.79 29.89
N VAL A 17 29.39 -24.57 29.66
CA VAL A 17 28.36 -24.96 30.63
C VAL A 17 28.99 -25.85 31.71
N PHE A 18 28.90 -25.41 32.97
CA PHE A 18 29.20 -26.24 34.15
C PHE A 18 27.89 -26.63 34.84
N VAL A 19 27.61 -27.94 34.85
CA VAL A 19 26.49 -28.55 35.57
C VAL A 19 26.90 -28.79 37.02
N SER A 20 26.12 -28.31 37.98
CA SER A 20 26.14 -28.80 39.36
C SER A 20 24.74 -29.03 39.87
N ARG A 21 24.54 -30.22 40.43
CA ARG A 21 23.31 -30.75 41.02
C ARG A 21 23.05 -30.09 42.38
N GLY A 22 21.79 -29.72 42.62
CA GLY A 22 21.25 -29.36 43.94
C GLY A 22 19.74 -29.58 43.94
N VAL A 23 19.24 -30.32 44.93
CA VAL A 23 17.87 -30.89 45.02
C VAL A 23 16.96 -30.08 45.95
N SER A 24 15.67 -30.00 45.59
CA SER A 24 14.46 -29.67 46.42
C SER A 24 14.31 -28.19 46.83
N SER A 25 13.19 -27.48 46.57
CA SER A 25 11.80 -27.84 46.91
C SER A 25 10.74 -26.96 46.19
N SER A 26 9.54 -27.53 46.07
CA SER A 26 8.24 -27.07 45.56
C SER A 26 7.94 -25.55 45.38
N ALA A 27 7.84 -25.12 44.12
CA ALA A 27 6.79 -24.21 43.62
C ALA A 27 6.49 -24.53 42.14
N ARG A 28 5.42 -25.30 41.90
CA ARG A 28 5.04 -25.80 40.59
C ARG A 28 4.28 -24.73 39.80
N PHE A 29 4.97 -23.72 39.26
CA PHE A 29 4.44 -22.95 38.13
C PHE A 29 4.75 -23.70 36.84
N ARG A 30 3.82 -24.57 36.43
CA ARG A 30 3.76 -25.07 35.06
C ARG A 30 3.26 -23.94 34.17
N CYS A 31 4.16 -23.12 33.63
CA CYS A 31 3.86 -22.47 32.35
C CYS A 31 3.94 -23.54 31.28
N ALA A 32 2.78 -24.07 30.91
CA ALA A 32 2.64 -24.89 29.72
C ALA A 32 3.21 -24.10 28.53
N THR A 33 4.12 -24.73 27.79
CA THR A 33 4.45 -24.39 26.40
C THR A 33 3.17 -24.40 25.59
N GLY A 34 2.51 -23.25 25.53
CA GLY A 34 1.28 -23.01 24.79
C GLY A 34 1.37 -21.64 24.13
N GLN A 35 2.25 -21.48 23.15
CA GLN A 35 2.34 -20.24 22.37
C GLN A 35 2.52 -20.53 20.88
N THR A 36 1.75 -21.48 20.32
CA THR A 36 1.38 -21.43 18.89
C THR A 36 0.20 -20.48 18.63
N GLY A 37 -0.36 -19.86 19.70
CA GLY A 37 -1.53 -19.00 19.63
C GLY A 37 -1.24 -17.52 19.36
N PHE A 38 -0.09 -16.98 19.76
CA PHE A 38 0.21 -15.55 19.60
C PHE A 38 0.40 -15.17 18.13
N PHE A 39 1.23 -15.91 17.38
CA PHE A 39 1.47 -15.64 15.96
C PHE A 39 0.24 -15.90 15.09
N THR A 40 -0.60 -16.88 15.46
CA THR A 40 -1.87 -17.15 14.78
C THR A 40 -2.89 -16.02 15.01
N ARG A 41 -2.96 -15.48 16.23
CA ARG A 41 -3.79 -14.30 16.55
C ARG A 41 -3.26 -13.02 15.92
N LEU A 42 -1.94 -12.84 15.89
CA LEU A 42 -1.29 -11.70 15.23
C LEU A 42 -1.51 -11.75 13.71
N GLY A 43 -1.40 -12.93 13.11
CA GLY A 43 -1.73 -13.16 11.70
C GLY A 43 -3.21 -12.87 11.40
N HIS A 44 -4.12 -13.28 12.28
CA HIS A 44 -5.54 -12.95 12.17
C HIS A 44 -5.79 -11.44 12.27
N LEU A 45 -5.16 -10.75 13.23
CA LEU A 45 -5.30 -9.31 13.41
C LEU A 45 -4.73 -8.50 12.25
N ILE A 46 -3.57 -8.90 11.71
CA ILE A 46 -2.99 -8.25 10.52
C ILE A 46 -3.90 -8.48 9.31
N LYS A 47 -4.43 -9.69 9.14
CA LYS A 47 -5.36 -10.02 8.06
C LYS A 47 -6.68 -9.26 8.18
N GLU A 48 -7.26 -9.17 9.38
CA GLU A 48 -8.50 -8.43 9.62
C GLU A 48 -8.32 -6.93 9.44
N LYS A 49 -7.21 -6.36 9.90
CA LYS A 49 -6.93 -4.93 9.72
C LYS A 49 -6.66 -4.59 8.26
N ALA A 50 -5.88 -5.40 7.56
CA ALA A 50 -5.66 -5.26 6.12
C ALA A 50 -6.98 -5.38 5.34
N LYS A 51 -7.84 -6.35 5.71
CA LYS A 51 -9.17 -6.49 5.11
C LYS A 51 -10.04 -5.26 5.36
N SER A 52 -10.09 -4.77 6.59
CA SER A 52 -10.87 -3.57 6.93
C SER A 52 -10.39 -2.32 6.19
N ASP A 53 -9.09 -2.15 6.02
CA ASP A 53 -8.54 -0.99 5.31
C ASP A 53 -8.83 -1.06 3.80
N VAL A 54 -8.75 -2.26 3.22
CA VAL A 54 -9.18 -2.51 1.84
C VAL A 54 -10.69 -2.27 1.66
N ASP A 55 -11.52 -2.73 2.61
CA ASP A 55 -12.96 -2.53 2.56
C ASP A 55 -13.35 -1.04 2.67
N LYS A 56 -12.64 -0.25 3.49
CA LYS A 56 -12.82 1.21 3.57
C LYS A 56 -12.43 1.91 2.27
N LEU A 57 -11.36 1.48 1.62
CA LEU A 57 -10.97 2.00 0.30
C LEU A 57 -12.07 1.69 -0.71
N PHE A 58 -12.54 0.45 -0.78
CA PHE A 58 -13.64 0.09 -1.68
C PHE A 58 -14.91 0.88 -1.40
N PHE A 59 -15.24 1.12 -0.13
CA PHE A 59 -16.38 1.96 0.24
C PHE A 59 -16.23 3.40 -0.26
N GLY A 60 -15.04 3.99 -0.11
CA GLY A 60 -14.74 5.34 -0.63
C GLY A 60 -14.84 5.47 -2.15
N PHE A 61 -14.57 4.37 -2.89
CA PHE A 61 -14.66 4.31 -4.35
C PHE A 61 -15.98 3.69 -4.86
N SER A 62 -17.01 3.53 -4.01
CA SER A 62 -18.27 2.87 -4.42
C SER A 62 -18.92 3.53 -5.63
N LYS A 63 -18.97 4.87 -5.66
CA LYS A 63 -19.52 5.63 -6.79
C LYS A 63 -18.79 5.36 -8.11
N THR A 64 -17.46 5.39 -8.08
CA THR A 64 -16.63 5.05 -9.25
C THR A 64 -16.88 3.63 -9.74
N ARG A 65 -17.06 2.69 -8.81
CA ARG A 65 -17.33 1.28 -9.14
C ARG A 65 -18.72 1.08 -9.76
N GLU A 66 -19.72 1.79 -9.27
CA GLU A 66 -21.08 1.79 -9.83
C GLU A 66 -21.07 2.35 -11.26
N SER A 67 -20.44 3.50 -11.49
CA SER A 67 -20.33 4.09 -12.84
C SER A 67 -19.60 3.18 -13.84
N LEU A 68 -18.53 2.51 -13.40
CA LEU A 68 -17.79 1.58 -14.27
C LEU A 68 -18.50 0.23 -14.47
N SER A 69 -19.47 -0.14 -13.61
CA SER A 69 -20.20 -1.40 -13.76
C SER A 69 -21.09 -1.44 -15.01
N VAL A 70 -21.59 -0.28 -15.45
CA VAL A 70 -22.34 -0.15 -16.71
C VAL A 70 -21.46 -0.55 -17.89
N VAL A 71 -20.19 -0.16 -17.86
CA VAL A 71 -19.22 -0.49 -18.91
C VAL A 71 -18.86 -1.98 -18.90
N ASP A 72 -18.84 -2.61 -17.73
CA ASP A 72 -18.60 -4.05 -17.62
C ASP A 72 -19.65 -4.86 -18.39
N GLU A 73 -20.92 -4.44 -18.35
CA GLU A 73 -22.00 -5.10 -19.09
C GLU A 73 -21.86 -4.90 -20.61
N LEU A 74 -21.52 -3.68 -21.04
CA LEU A 74 -21.29 -3.36 -22.46
C LEU A 74 -20.11 -4.15 -23.04
N LEU A 75 -19.07 -4.39 -22.24
CA LEU A 75 -17.89 -5.15 -22.67
C LEU A 75 -18.17 -6.65 -22.86
N LEU A 76 -19.21 -7.22 -22.25
CA LEU A 76 -19.55 -8.65 -22.42
C LEU A 76 -20.02 -8.97 -23.84
N TYR A 77 -20.77 -8.06 -24.45
CA TYR A 77 -21.32 -8.21 -25.82
C TYR A 77 -20.54 -7.41 -26.85
N TRP A 78 -19.35 -6.94 -26.49
CA TRP A 78 -18.54 -6.10 -27.35
C TRP A 78 -18.11 -6.84 -28.62
N ASN A 79 -18.22 -6.14 -29.75
CA ASN A 79 -17.66 -6.52 -31.04
C ASN A 79 -16.86 -5.34 -31.61
N LEU A 80 -15.99 -5.62 -32.58
CA LEU A 80 -15.13 -4.60 -33.20
C LEU A 80 -15.94 -3.43 -33.79
N ALA A 81 -17.13 -3.68 -34.32
CA ALA A 81 -18.02 -2.67 -34.88
C ALA A 81 -18.54 -1.67 -33.82
N ASP A 82 -18.71 -2.12 -32.57
CA ASP A 82 -19.23 -1.32 -31.46
C ASP A 82 -18.14 -0.58 -30.68
N THR A 83 -16.87 -0.71 -31.08
CA THR A 83 -15.72 -0.15 -30.37
C THR A 83 -15.88 1.32 -30.04
N ASN A 84 -16.27 2.15 -31.01
CA ASN A 84 -16.38 3.59 -30.77
C ASN A 84 -17.48 3.90 -29.75
N ARG A 85 -18.65 3.27 -29.89
CA ARG A 85 -19.78 3.45 -28.97
C ARG A 85 -19.41 3.06 -27.54
N VAL A 86 -18.80 1.88 -27.35
CA VAL A 86 -18.42 1.39 -26.01
C VAL A 86 -17.32 2.25 -25.39
N LEU A 87 -16.36 2.73 -26.20
CA LEU A 87 -15.31 3.62 -25.71
C LEU A 87 -15.82 5.01 -25.33
N ASP A 88 -16.83 5.53 -26.04
CA ASP A 88 -17.45 6.81 -25.71
C ASP A 88 -18.28 6.70 -24.41
N GLU A 89 -19.03 5.62 -24.23
CA GLU A 89 -19.75 5.32 -22.97
C GLU A 89 -18.75 5.13 -21.79
N LEU A 90 -17.59 4.51 -22.03
CA LEU A 90 -16.51 4.41 -21.06
C LEU A 90 -15.91 5.80 -20.73
N GLU A 91 -15.74 6.67 -21.72
CA GLU A 91 -15.24 8.04 -21.49
C GLU A 91 -16.17 8.82 -20.57
N GLU A 92 -17.47 8.76 -20.84
CA GLU A 92 -18.50 9.41 -20.02
C GLU A 92 -18.49 8.86 -18.59
N ALA A 93 -18.45 7.53 -18.43
CA ALA A 93 -18.35 6.89 -17.12
C ALA A 93 -17.11 7.33 -16.33
N LEU A 94 -15.95 7.51 -17.00
CA LEU A 94 -14.72 8.00 -16.38
C LEU A 94 -14.82 9.48 -15.97
N LEU A 95 -15.51 10.31 -16.76
CA LEU A 95 -15.76 11.71 -16.44
C LEU A 95 -16.66 11.87 -15.21
N VAL A 96 -17.73 11.06 -15.11
CA VAL A 96 -18.62 11.01 -13.93
C VAL A 96 -17.87 10.49 -12.68
N SER A 97 -16.83 9.70 -12.89
CA SER A 97 -16.02 9.07 -11.83
C SER A 97 -14.83 9.91 -11.34
N ASP A 98 -14.80 11.23 -11.59
CA ASP A 98 -13.74 12.16 -11.17
C ASP A 98 -12.35 11.98 -11.83
N PHE A 99 -12.21 11.24 -12.94
CA PHE A 99 -10.90 11.09 -13.62
C PHE A 99 -10.45 12.38 -14.33
N GLY A 100 -11.38 13.28 -14.66
CA GLY A 100 -11.09 14.52 -15.36
C GLY A 100 -10.71 14.32 -16.84
N PRO A 101 -10.94 15.34 -17.69
CA PRO A 101 -10.96 15.17 -19.15
C PRO A 101 -9.62 14.72 -19.73
N LYS A 102 -8.49 15.21 -19.19
CA LYS A 102 -7.15 14.85 -19.69
C LYS A 102 -6.80 13.38 -19.45
N ILE A 103 -7.27 12.79 -18.35
CA ILE A 103 -6.95 11.40 -17.99
C ILE A 103 -7.91 10.47 -18.72
N SER A 104 -9.22 10.76 -18.71
CA SER A 104 -10.22 9.98 -19.43
C SER A 104 -9.85 9.83 -20.91
N PHE A 105 -9.55 10.94 -21.60
CA PHE A 105 -9.14 10.91 -23.01
C PHE A 105 -7.90 10.05 -23.24
N LYS A 106 -6.88 10.17 -22.38
CA LYS A 106 -5.64 9.37 -22.51
C LYS A 106 -5.89 7.87 -22.37
N ILE A 107 -6.74 7.47 -21.43
CA ILE A 107 -7.09 6.07 -21.20
C ILE A 107 -7.84 5.53 -22.43
N VAL A 108 -8.88 6.23 -22.87
CA VAL A 108 -9.74 5.81 -23.97
C VAL A 108 -8.97 5.76 -25.30
N ASP A 109 -8.13 6.77 -25.58
CA ASP A 109 -7.30 6.81 -26.78
C ASP A 109 -6.25 5.67 -26.80
N SER A 110 -5.69 5.31 -25.64
CA SER A 110 -4.78 4.16 -25.53
C SER A 110 -5.50 2.84 -25.84
N LEU A 111 -6.69 2.64 -25.26
CA LEU A 111 -7.50 1.45 -25.51
C LEU A 111 -7.93 1.37 -26.98
N ARG A 112 -8.35 2.50 -27.57
CA ARG A 112 -8.71 2.58 -29.00
C ARG A 112 -7.55 2.13 -29.89
N LYS A 113 -6.34 2.61 -29.62
CA LYS A 113 -5.13 2.23 -30.37
C LYS A 113 -4.81 0.74 -30.24
N ASP A 114 -4.92 0.18 -29.03
CA ASP A 114 -4.61 -1.23 -28.80
C ASP A 114 -5.65 -2.18 -29.40
N ILE A 115 -6.93 -1.79 -29.44
CA ILE A 115 -7.99 -2.51 -30.17
C ILE A 115 -7.73 -2.46 -31.69
N LEU A 116 -7.47 -1.28 -32.25
CA LEU A 116 -7.22 -1.11 -33.69
C LEU A 116 -5.92 -1.80 -34.14
N ALA A 117 -4.93 -1.90 -33.26
CA ALA A 117 -3.71 -2.67 -33.50
C ALA A 117 -3.89 -4.19 -33.36
N GLY A 118 -5.10 -4.66 -33.00
CA GLY A 118 -5.41 -6.08 -32.83
C GLY A 118 -4.79 -6.72 -31.59
N LYS A 119 -4.33 -5.91 -30.61
CA LYS A 119 -3.76 -6.41 -29.35
C LYS A 119 -4.84 -6.84 -28.36
N LEU A 120 -6.01 -6.19 -28.41
CA LEU A 120 -7.16 -6.47 -27.57
C LEU A 120 -8.28 -7.06 -28.42
N LYS A 121 -8.67 -8.30 -28.12
CA LYS A 121 -9.60 -9.10 -28.92
C LYS A 121 -10.88 -9.47 -28.18
N SER A 122 -10.95 -9.21 -26.88
CA SER A 122 -12.09 -9.54 -26.03
C SER A 122 -12.38 -8.41 -25.03
N GLY A 123 -13.64 -8.31 -24.59
CA GLY A 123 -14.04 -7.34 -23.55
C GLY A 123 -13.28 -7.52 -22.23
N SER A 124 -12.93 -8.76 -21.88
CA SER A 124 -12.07 -9.05 -20.73
C SER A 124 -10.68 -8.45 -20.86
N GLU A 125 -10.05 -8.55 -22.04
CA GLU A 125 -8.75 -7.95 -22.30
C GLU A 125 -8.81 -6.42 -22.23
N ILE A 126 -9.87 -5.81 -22.75
CA ILE A 126 -10.11 -4.36 -22.65
C ILE A 126 -10.19 -3.93 -21.19
N LYS A 127 -10.92 -4.68 -20.35
CA LYS A 127 -11.02 -4.42 -18.91
C LYS A 127 -9.68 -4.54 -18.19
N GLU A 128 -8.87 -5.54 -18.53
CA GLU A 128 -7.52 -5.69 -17.96
C GLU A 128 -6.58 -4.57 -18.41
N ALA A 129 -6.65 -4.17 -19.68
CA ALA A 129 -5.90 -3.04 -20.21
C ALA A 129 -6.29 -1.71 -19.55
N LEU A 130 -7.58 -1.50 -19.27
CA LEU A 130 -8.08 -0.34 -18.52
C LEU A 130 -7.47 -0.29 -17.11
N LYS A 131 -7.52 -1.40 -16.37
CA LYS A 131 -6.92 -1.49 -15.02
C LYS A 131 -5.42 -1.19 -15.06
N THR A 132 -4.73 -1.75 -16.05
CA THR A 132 -3.28 -1.55 -16.23
C THR A 132 -2.96 -0.08 -16.53
N SER A 133 -3.73 0.56 -17.40
CA SER A 133 -3.57 1.98 -17.74
C SER A 133 -3.76 2.88 -16.52
N VAL A 134 -4.79 2.63 -15.71
CA VAL A 134 -5.03 3.35 -14.46
C VAL A 134 -3.89 3.14 -13.46
N LEU A 135 -3.41 1.90 -13.30
CA LEU A 135 -2.30 1.58 -12.40
C LEU A 135 -1.01 2.29 -12.82
N GLN A 136 -0.71 2.34 -14.11
CA GLN A 136 0.44 3.06 -14.64
C GLN A 136 0.35 4.56 -14.36
N LEU A 137 -0.83 5.17 -14.54
CA LEU A 137 -1.04 6.58 -14.23
C LEU A 137 -0.79 6.89 -12.74
N LEU A 138 -1.27 6.03 -11.84
CA LEU A 138 -1.06 6.17 -10.40
C LEU A 138 0.40 5.98 -9.99
N THR A 139 1.12 5.06 -10.62
CA THR A 139 2.50 4.71 -10.26
C THR A 139 3.53 5.66 -10.88
N SER A 140 3.22 6.25 -12.04
CA SER A 140 4.14 7.11 -12.80
C SER A 140 4.55 8.41 -12.09
N LYS A 141 3.77 8.91 -11.12
CA LYS A 141 3.94 10.24 -10.53
C LYS A 141 4.67 10.31 -9.19
N GLY A 142 5.18 9.20 -8.64
CA GLY A 142 6.09 9.28 -7.50
C GLY A 142 6.09 8.03 -6.64
N SER A 143 7.20 7.30 -6.64
CA SER A 143 7.39 6.01 -5.96
C SER A 143 7.66 6.13 -4.45
N LYS A 144 7.10 7.14 -3.76
CA LYS A 144 7.25 7.30 -2.31
C LYS A 144 5.95 7.76 -1.69
N THR A 145 5.02 6.82 -1.52
CA THR A 145 3.81 6.99 -0.69
C THR A 145 4.15 7.10 0.79
N GLU A 146 5.35 6.71 1.19
CA GLU A 146 5.82 6.76 2.57
C GLU A 146 6.45 8.12 2.93
N LEU A 147 6.06 8.65 4.09
CA LEU A 147 6.61 9.87 4.67
C LEU A 147 8.11 9.70 4.93
N GLN A 148 8.94 10.46 4.21
CA GLN A 148 10.39 10.43 4.34
C GLN A 148 10.84 11.28 5.53
N LEU A 149 10.66 10.75 6.75
CA LEU A 149 11.14 11.36 7.97
C LEU A 149 12.58 10.87 8.16
N GLY A 150 13.55 11.68 7.73
CA GLY A 150 14.98 11.35 7.87
C GLY A 150 15.37 11.06 9.33
N PHE A 151 16.62 10.64 9.54
CA PHE A 151 17.09 10.24 10.88
C PHE A 151 17.28 11.39 11.89
N ARG A 152 17.27 12.64 11.43
CA ARG A 152 17.50 13.82 12.28
C ARG A 152 16.18 14.31 12.89
N LYS A 153 16.20 14.56 14.19
CA LYS A 153 15.07 15.11 14.95
C LYS A 153 15.34 16.57 15.36
N PRO A 154 14.31 17.44 15.42
CA PRO A 154 12.91 17.15 15.12
C PRO A 154 12.62 17.12 13.61
N ALA A 155 11.75 16.20 13.18
CA ALA A 155 11.23 16.21 11.82
C ALA A 155 10.05 17.20 11.74
N VAL A 156 10.08 18.11 10.75
CA VAL A 156 9.07 19.17 10.60
C VAL A 156 8.17 18.82 9.42
N ILE A 157 6.87 18.67 9.67
CA ILE A 157 5.83 18.46 8.65
C ILE A 157 4.98 19.74 8.59
N MET A 158 5.03 20.47 7.46
CA MET A 158 4.23 21.66 7.25
C MET A 158 3.03 21.33 6.35
N ILE A 159 1.81 21.48 6.86
CA ILE A 159 0.57 21.26 6.09
C ILE A 159 0.07 22.62 5.58
N VAL A 160 0.12 22.82 4.26
CA VAL A 160 -0.33 24.04 3.58
C VAL A 160 -1.62 23.79 2.78
N GLY A 161 -2.42 24.84 2.56
CA GLY A 161 -3.64 24.76 1.75
C GLY A 161 -4.63 25.90 2.03
N VAL A 162 -5.68 26.00 1.21
CA VAL A 162 -6.72 27.03 1.32
C VAL A 162 -7.69 26.80 2.50
N ASN A 163 -8.42 27.83 2.94
CA ASN A 163 -9.45 27.69 3.98
C ASN A 163 -10.55 26.72 3.51
N GLY A 164 -11.02 25.87 4.42
CA GLY A 164 -11.99 24.82 4.10
C GLY A 164 -11.41 23.51 3.54
N GLY A 165 -10.13 23.46 3.16
CA GLY A 165 -9.48 22.25 2.63
C GLY A 165 -9.20 21.13 3.66
N GLY A 166 -9.78 21.21 4.87
CA GLY A 166 -9.66 20.17 5.88
C GLY A 166 -8.30 20.06 6.57
N LYS A 167 -7.36 21.01 6.42
CA LYS A 167 -5.99 20.97 7.00
C LYS A 167 -5.97 20.55 8.48
N THR A 168 -6.73 21.23 9.33
CA THR A 168 -6.81 20.95 10.77
C THR A 168 -7.45 19.59 11.06
N ARG A 169 -8.46 19.18 10.25
CA ARG A 169 -9.12 17.88 10.38
C ARG A 169 -8.21 16.73 9.94
N SER A 170 -7.48 16.89 8.84
CA SER A 170 -6.52 15.92 8.34
C SER A 170 -5.37 15.74 9.34
N LEU A 171 -4.89 16.81 9.96
CA LEU A 171 -3.89 16.73 11.03
C LEU A 171 -4.41 15.93 12.24
N GLY A 172 -5.65 16.18 12.68
CA GLY A 172 -6.26 15.42 13.78
C GLY A 172 -6.41 13.94 13.47
N ASN A 173 -6.88 13.58 12.27
CA ASN A 173 -7.04 12.18 11.86
C ASN A 173 -5.71 11.41 11.77
N HIS A 174 -4.64 12.11 11.38
CA HIS A 174 -3.31 11.50 11.27
C HIS A 174 -2.44 11.77 12.51
N PHE A 175 -2.99 12.35 13.58
CA PHE A 175 -2.22 12.73 14.75
C PHE A 175 -1.52 11.51 15.37
N ASP A 176 -2.24 10.40 15.53
CA ASP A 176 -1.66 9.15 16.06
C ASP A 176 -0.55 8.59 15.16
N LEU A 177 -0.71 8.70 13.84
CA LEU A 177 0.29 8.29 12.87
C LEU A 177 1.54 9.20 12.95
N VAL A 178 1.34 10.50 13.12
CA VAL A 178 2.42 11.47 13.32
C VAL A 178 3.12 11.25 14.66
N CYS A 179 2.39 10.98 15.76
CA CYS A 179 2.94 10.61 17.07
C CYS A 179 3.83 9.37 16.99
N SER A 180 3.40 8.36 16.21
CA SER A 180 4.16 7.12 16.05
C SER A 180 5.47 7.32 15.29
N LEU A 181 5.54 8.31 14.40
CA LEU A 181 6.70 8.56 13.55
C LEU A 181 7.63 9.64 14.13
N ALA A 182 7.06 10.65 14.78
CA ALA A 182 7.76 11.75 15.41
C ALA A 182 7.69 11.60 16.94
N HIS A 183 8.75 11.05 17.51
CA HIS A 183 8.95 10.97 18.96
C HIS A 183 8.84 12.38 19.58
N PHE A 184 7.70 12.70 20.20
CA PHE A 184 7.23 14.02 20.65
C PHE A 184 6.74 14.98 19.54
N PRO A 185 5.45 14.93 19.17
CA PRO A 185 4.85 15.90 18.25
C PRO A 185 4.52 17.21 18.98
N PHE A 186 4.86 18.33 18.34
CA PHE A 186 4.44 19.66 18.76
C PHE A 186 3.59 20.27 17.65
N MET A 187 2.40 20.75 17.99
CA MET A 187 1.49 21.38 17.03
C MET A 187 1.60 22.90 17.14
N LEU A 188 1.88 23.54 16.01
CA LEU A 188 1.84 24.99 15.86
C LEU A 188 0.75 25.31 14.83
N SER A 189 -0.29 26.01 15.29
CA SER A 189 -1.25 26.68 14.42
C SER A 189 -0.78 28.12 14.24
N PRO A 190 -0.84 28.68 13.01
CA PRO A 190 -0.61 30.12 12.80
C PRO A 190 -1.69 30.97 13.47
#